data_AF-A0A8J4SG21-F1
#
_entry.id   AF-A0A8J4SG21-F1
#
_cell.length_a   1.000
_cell.length_b   1.000
_cell.length_c   1.000
_cell.angle_alpha   90.00
_cell.angle_beta   90.00
_cell.angle_gamma   90.00
#
_symmetry.space_group_name_H-M   'P 1'
#
loop_
_entity.id
_entity.type
_entity.pdbx_description
1 polymer ?
#
loop_
_entity_poly.entity_id
_entity_poly.type
_entity_poly.pdbx_seq_one_letter_code
_entity_poly.pdbx_strand_id
1 'polypeptide(L)' 'MLHFQTRKALKIGRPGKISVEDVTYLVRRDPKKFSRVKELLLLSEELRRARKAFEEDEYGVLK' A
#
# COMPACT_ATOMS: atom_id res chain seq x y z
N MET A 1 18.97 -5.45 -8.15
CA MET A 1 18.25 -5.89 -6.93
C MET A 1 16.72 -5.88 -7.07
N LEU A 2 16.11 -4.81 -7.63
CA LEU A 2 14.65 -4.69 -7.83
C LEU A 2 14.04 -5.84 -8.66
N HIS A 3 14.71 -6.19 -9.76
CA HIS A 3 14.26 -7.19 -10.73
C HIS A 3 14.08 -8.61 -10.16
N PHE A 4 14.83 -8.97 -9.11
CA PHE A 4 14.74 -10.29 -8.47
C PHE A 4 13.51 -10.40 -7.57
N GLN A 5 13.19 -9.33 -6.83
CA GLN A 5 12.03 -9.30 -5.94
C GLN A 5 10.71 -9.27 -6.72
N THR A 6 10.67 -8.58 -7.86
CA THR A 6 9.48 -8.56 -8.74
C THR A 6 9.14 -9.95 -9.28
N ARG A 7 10.14 -10.71 -9.74
CA ARG A 7 9.92 -12.10 -10.21
C ARG A 7 9.45 -13.04 -9.10
N LYS A 8 9.90 -12.82 -7.86
CA LYS A 8 9.41 -13.57 -6.69
C LYS A 8 7.96 -13.22 -6.37
N ALA A 9 7.59 -11.94 -6.45
CA ALA A 9 6.23 -11.48 -6.17
C ALA A 9 5.21 -12.09 -7.14
N LEU A 10 5.55 -12.15 -8.43
CA LEU A 10 4.72 -12.77 -9.47
C LEU A 10 4.37 -14.25 -9.25
N LYS A 11 5.09 -14.94 -8.34
CA LYS A 11 4.89 -16.37 -8.04
C LYS A 11 4.13 -16.63 -6.73
N ILE A 12 3.87 -15.60 -5.92
CA ILE A 12 3.19 -15.74 -4.62
C ILE A 12 1.69 -15.46 -4.76
N GLY A 13 1.35 -14.42 -5.51
CA GLY A 13 -0.02 -13.98 -5.73
C GLY A 13 -0.65 -14.52 -7.01
N ARG A 14 -1.70 -13.83 -7.47
CA ARG A 14 -2.43 -14.19 -8.69
C ARG A 14 -1.54 -13.94 -9.93
N PRO A 15 -1.44 -14.90 -10.87
CA PRO A 15 -0.64 -14.71 -12.07
C PRO A 15 -1.02 -13.42 -12.83
N GLY A 16 -0.01 -12.63 -13.19
CA GLY A 16 -0.20 -11.37 -13.93
C GLY A 16 -0.58 -10.15 -13.09
N LYS A 17 -0.77 -10.28 -11.77
CA LYS A 17 -1.01 -9.13 -10.87
C LYS A 17 -0.15 -9.25 -9.62
N ILE A 18 0.46 -8.13 -9.22
CA ILE A 18 1.17 -8.04 -7.94
C ILE A 18 0.34 -7.14 -7.03
N SER A 19 -0.03 -7.65 -5.85
CA SER A 19 -0.73 -6.87 -4.84
C SER A 19 0.24 -6.31 -3.78
N VAL A 20 -0.25 -5.40 -2.95
CA VAL A 20 0.52 -4.84 -1.83
C VAL A 20 0.85 -5.93 -0.81
N GLU A 21 -0.06 -6.88 -0.62
CA GLU A 21 0.11 -8.03 0.27
C GLU A 21 1.25 -8.94 -0.19
N ASP A 22 1.40 -9.16 -1.50
CA ASP A 22 2.49 -9.96 -2.07
C ASP A 22 3.86 -9.35 -1.74
N VAL A 23 3.98 -8.03 -1.90
CA VAL A 23 5.22 -7.29 -1.61
C VAL A 23 5.49 -7.28 -0.11
N THR A 24 4.46 -7.05 0.69
CA THR A 24 4.54 -7.05 2.17
C THR A 24 4.99 -8.41 2.70
N TYR A 25 4.47 -9.49 2.12
CA TYR A 25 4.86 -10.86 2.45
C TYR A 25 6.35 -11.13 2.12
N LEU A 26 6.86 -10.62 1.00
CA LEU A 26 8.26 -10.80 0.62
C LEU A 26 9.24 -10.07 1.54
N VAL A 27 8.88 -8.90 2.04
CA VAL A 27 9.75 -8.08 2.89
C VAL A 27 9.65 -8.41 4.37
N ARG A 28 8.72 -9.29 4.78
CA ARG A 28 8.45 -9.62 6.20
C ARG A 28 9.66 -10.15 6.99
N ARG A 29 10.68 -10.69 6.30
CA ARG A 29 11.90 -11.21 6.92
C ARG A 29 12.94 -10.13 7.24
N ASP A 30 12.75 -8.90 6.75
CA ASP A 30 13.59 -7.74 7.05
C ASP A 30 12.79 -6.79 7.97
N PRO A 31 13.04 -6.79 9.28
CA PRO A 31 12.23 -6.04 10.24
C PRO A 31 12.20 -4.53 9.97
N LYS A 32 13.33 -3.96 9.51
CA LYS A 32 13.44 -2.52 9.22
C LYS A 32 12.58 -2.14 8.02
N LYS A 33 12.69 -2.91 6.93
CA LYS A 33 11.87 -2.69 5.73
C LYS A 33 10.38 -2.95 6.01
N PHE A 34 10.07 -3.98 6.77
CA PHE A 34 8.69 -4.33 7.11
C PHE A 34 8.01 -3.26 7.98
N SER A 35 8.69 -2.73 9.00
CA SER A 35 8.18 -1.61 9.81
C SER A 35 7.89 -0.41 8.91
N ARG A 36 8.84 -0.05 8.06
CA ARG A 36 8.69 1.11 7.19
C ARG A 36 7.54 0.98 6.20
N VAL A 37 7.35 -0.19 5.60
CA VAL A 37 6.22 -0.46 4.69
C VAL A 37 4.89 -0.33 5.43
N LYS A 38 4.78 -0.85 6.65
CA LYS A 38 3.55 -0.71 7.46
C LYS A 38 3.20 0.75 7.74
N GLU A 39 4.17 1.54 8.18
CA GLU A 39 3.98 2.98 8.44
C GLU A 39 3.48 3.70 7.18
N LEU A 40 4.12 3.46 6.03
CA LEU A 40 3.74 4.10 4.77
C LEU A 40 2.33 3.73 4.32
N LEU A 41 1.92 2.47 4.48
CA LEU A 41 0.57 2.02 4.14
C LEU A 41 -0.49 2.65 5.06
N LEU A 42 -0.20 2.76 6.37
CA LEU A 42 -1.09 3.45 7.32
C LEU A 42 -1.27 4.91 6.96
N LEU A 43 -0.15 5.64 6.75
CA LEU A 43 -0.18 7.04 6.36
C LEU A 43 -0.92 7.26 5.03
N SER A 44 -0.76 6.36 4.06
CA SER A 44 -1.50 6.42 2.81
C SER A 44 -3.01 6.32 3.02
N GLU A 45 -3.47 5.44 3.90
CA GLU A 45 -4.90 5.32 4.21
C GLU A 45 -5.42 6.53 4.99
N GLU A 46 -4.63 7.08 5.91
CA GLU A 46 -4.98 8.32 6.63
C GLU A 46 -5.13 9.49 5.66
N LEU A 47 -4.19 9.67 4.73
CA LEU A 47 -4.26 10.70 3.70
C LEU A 47 -5.49 10.51 2.79
N ARG A 48 -5.80 9.26 2.43
CA ARG A 48 -6.99 8.95 1.62
C ARG A 48 -8.29 9.29 2.34
N ARG A 49 -8.37 9.00 3.64
CA ARG A 49 -9.52 9.36 4.49
C ARG A 49 -9.65 10.87 4.65
N ALA A 50 -8.54 11.57 4.92
CA ALA A 50 -8.54 13.02 5.05
C ALA A 50 -9.05 13.67 3.76
N ARG A 51 -8.52 13.28 2.59
CA ARG A 51 -8.99 13.78 1.29
C ARG A 51 -10.50 13.57 1.09
N LYS A 52 -11.00 12.38 1.39
CA LYS A 52 -12.44 12.06 1.25
C LYS A 52 -13.32 12.92 2.18
N ALA A 53 -12.87 13.15 3.42
CA ALA A 53 -13.58 14.01 4.36
C ALA A 53 -13.67 15.46 3.84
N PHE A 54 -12.57 16.00 3.30
CA PHE A 54 -12.57 17.34 2.68
C PHE A 54 -13.50 17.43 1.46
N GLU A 55 -13.50 16.42 0.58
CA GLU A 55 -14.39 16.37 -0.59
C GLU A 55 -15.88 16.27 -0.20
N GLU A 56 -16.22 15.51 0.85
CA GLU A 56 -17.59 15.40 1.37
C GLU A 56 -18.06 16.70 2.04
N ASP A 57 -17.20 17.38 2.79
CA ASP A 57 -17.50 18.68 3.40
C ASP A 57 -17.72 19.78 2.35
N GLU A 58 -16.92 19.81 1.28
CA GLU A 58 -17.05 20.79 0.19
C GLU A 58 -18.37 20.64 -0.58
N TYR A 59 -18.85 19.39 -0.77
CA TYR A 59 -20.18 19.13 -1.34
C TYR A 59 -21.34 19.40 -0.38
N GLY A 60 -21.11 19.34 0.94
CA GLY A 60 -22.09 19.68 1.98
C GLY A 60 -22.35 21.18 2.13
N VAL A 61 -21.36 22.02 1.85
CA VAL A 61 -21.45 23.49 1.94
C VAL A 61 -22.11 24.12 0.70
N LEU A 62 -22.11 23.42 -0.44
CA LEU A 62 -22.68 23.89 -1.71
C LEU A 62 -24.17 23.48 -1.94
N LYS A 63 -24.86 22.99 -0.91
CA LYS A 63 -26.31 22.69 -0.93
C LYS A 63 -27.12 23.63 -0.07
#